data_AF-A0A2G6YUE0-F1
#
_entry.id   AF-A0A2G6YUE0-F1
#
_cell.length_a   1.000
_cell.length_b   1.000
_cell.length_c   1.000
_cell.angle_alpha   90.00
_cell.angle_beta   90.00
_cell.angle_gamma   90.00
#
_symmetry.space_group_name_H-M   'P 1'
#
loop_
_entity.id
_entity.type
_entity.pdbx_description
1 polymer ?
#
loop_
_entity_poly.entity_id
_entity_poly.type
_entity_poly.pdbx_seq_one_letter_code
_entity_poly.pdbx_strand_id
1 'polypeptide(L)'
;MTSSKYGPNKLAEQCSRVIFLDFDGVLHPPRAIAGARPPLEPHEIRAGWPGTFQHLGILADLLQKHSNIAVVVSSSWRIFLNDAQLGELLAPIARWYGGSIGNPQIGRDVAIRAWLELNAITDYVVLDDKPKFFPGPPGSWPTLILCESETGISDISVQQKLRDWMNLHTDSMSTATEGELRLLGQEPQRAEPV
;
A
#
# COMPACT_ATOMS: atom_id res chain seq x y z
N MET A 1 24.54 -15.06 15.93
CA MET A 1 23.15 -15.41 15.54
C MET A 1 22.46 -14.13 15.12
N THR A 2 22.48 -13.83 13.82
CA THR A 2 21.92 -12.60 13.24
C THR A 2 20.43 -12.81 12.97
N SER A 3 19.57 -12.20 13.79
CA SER A 3 18.15 -12.11 13.49
C SER A 3 17.98 -11.34 12.19
N SER A 4 17.30 -11.94 11.21
CA SER A 4 16.94 -11.27 9.96
C SER A 4 16.17 -9.99 10.29
N LYS A 5 16.67 -8.83 9.83
CA LYS A 5 15.94 -7.55 9.87
C LYS A 5 14.73 -7.52 8.91
N TYR A 6 14.46 -8.64 8.26
CA TYR A 6 13.40 -8.85 7.27
C TYR A 6 12.50 -10.03 7.69
N GLY A 7 12.30 -10.22 9.00
CA GLY A 7 11.30 -11.18 9.47
C GLY A 7 9.94 -10.80 8.87
N PRO A 8 9.19 -11.75 8.29
CA PRO A 8 7.96 -11.42 7.60
C PRO A 8 6.92 -10.86 8.57
N ASN A 9 6.25 -9.79 8.15
CA ASN A 9 5.12 -9.24 8.88
C ASN A 9 3.87 -10.03 8.48
N LYS A 10 3.21 -10.67 9.45
CA LYS A 10 2.12 -11.65 9.22
C LYS A 10 0.97 -11.14 8.34
N LEU A 11 0.71 -9.83 8.29
CA LEU A 11 -0.33 -9.25 7.43
C LEU A 11 0.05 -9.26 5.95
N ALA A 12 1.32 -9.01 5.61
CA ALA A 12 1.78 -9.07 4.23
C ALA A 12 1.78 -10.50 3.67
N GLU A 13 1.98 -11.51 4.53
CA GLU A 13 1.88 -12.93 4.15
C GLU A 13 0.43 -13.38 3.89
N GLN A 14 -0.57 -12.64 4.37
CA GLN A 14 -1.99 -12.96 4.25
C GLN A 14 -2.73 -12.13 3.20
N CYS A 15 -2.16 -11.01 2.77
CA CYS A 15 -2.73 -10.15 1.73
C CYS A 15 -2.18 -10.50 0.36
N SER A 16 -3.05 -10.60 -0.64
CA SER A 16 -2.65 -10.84 -2.04
C SER A 16 -2.28 -9.57 -2.80
N ARG A 17 -2.46 -8.38 -2.17
CA ARG A 17 -2.34 -7.07 -2.83
C ARG A 17 -1.61 -6.07 -1.95
N VAL A 18 -0.76 -5.24 -2.54
CA VAL A 18 0.11 -4.34 -1.77
C VAL A 18 0.15 -2.91 -2.32
N ILE A 19 0.05 -1.93 -1.43
CA ILE A 19 0.37 -0.53 -1.70
C ILE A 19 1.74 -0.22 -1.09
N PHE A 20 2.71 0.18 -1.91
CA PHE A 20 3.94 0.80 -1.42
C PHE A 20 3.74 2.30 -1.28
N LEU A 21 3.98 2.82 -0.07
CA LEU A 21 3.59 4.17 0.31
C LEU A 21 4.80 5.03 0.70
N ASP A 22 5.04 6.11 -0.05
CA ASP A 22 5.81 7.25 0.45
C ASP A 22 4.93 8.21 1.27
N PHE A 23 5.54 9.11 2.02
CA PHE A 23 4.87 10.11 2.85
C PHE A 23 4.95 11.50 2.25
N ASP A 24 6.17 12.04 2.12
CA ASP A 24 6.40 13.38 1.58
C ASP A 24 5.97 13.41 0.10
N GLY A 25 5.09 14.34 -0.25
CA GLY A 25 4.52 14.42 -1.60
C GLY A 25 3.36 13.47 -1.88
N VAL A 26 2.97 12.62 -0.91
CA VAL A 26 1.83 11.69 -1.04
C VAL A 26 0.78 11.98 0.03
N LEU A 27 1.15 11.85 1.31
CA LEU A 27 0.24 12.06 2.45
C LEU A 27 0.21 13.51 2.94
N HIS A 28 1.19 14.32 2.52
CA HIS A 28 1.30 15.74 2.78
C HIS A 28 2.33 16.35 1.82
N PRO A 29 2.28 17.67 1.54
CA PRO A 29 3.32 18.33 0.76
C PRO A 29 4.65 18.37 1.52
N PRO A 30 5.83 18.32 0.86
CA PRO A 30 7.13 18.35 1.54
C PRO A 30 7.31 19.52 2.51
N ARG A 31 6.69 20.67 2.23
CA ARG A 31 6.71 21.83 3.14
C ARG A 31 6.08 21.57 4.52
N ALA A 32 5.24 20.55 4.65
CA ALA A 32 4.56 20.23 5.91
C ALA A 32 5.53 19.77 7.02
N ILE A 33 6.70 19.25 6.65
CA ILE A 33 7.76 18.81 7.58
C ILE A 33 9.01 19.71 7.49
N ALA A 34 8.88 20.91 6.91
CA ALA A 34 10.00 21.82 6.71
C ALA A 34 10.68 22.19 8.05
N GLY A 35 12.00 22.17 8.06
CA GLY A 35 12.80 22.50 9.25
C GLY A 35 12.91 21.39 10.30
N ALA A 36 12.23 20.26 10.11
CA ALA A 36 12.40 19.09 10.98
C ALA A 36 13.84 18.57 10.96
N ARG A 37 14.31 18.13 12.14
CA ARG A 37 15.64 17.57 12.33
C ARG A 37 15.50 16.20 13.01
N PRO A 38 15.42 15.10 12.26
CA PRO A 38 15.35 13.76 12.85
C PRO A 38 16.65 13.42 13.62
N PRO A 39 16.59 12.49 14.59
CA PRO A 39 15.42 11.68 14.95
C PRO A 39 14.37 12.46 15.75
N LEU A 40 13.10 12.14 15.51
CA LEU A 40 11.94 12.68 16.23
C LEU A 40 11.00 11.51 16.54
N GLU A 41 10.39 11.52 17.71
CA GLU A 41 9.34 10.58 18.07
C GLU A 41 8.00 10.95 17.41
N PRO A 42 7.07 9.98 17.20
CA PRO A 42 5.77 10.26 16.58
C PRO A 42 4.99 11.41 17.23
N HIS A 43 5.02 11.53 18.56
CA HIS A 43 4.36 12.61 19.28
C HIS A 43 5.00 13.97 19.02
N GLU A 44 6.32 14.04 18.87
CA GLU A 44 7.05 15.26 18.52
C GLU A 44 6.75 15.70 17.10
N ILE A 45 6.66 14.75 16.16
CA ILE A 45 6.27 15.01 14.77
C ILE A 45 4.87 15.62 14.72
N ARG A 46 3.89 15.02 15.41
CA ARG A 46 2.51 15.51 15.43
C ARG A 46 2.39 16.90 16.07
N ALA A 47 3.15 17.16 17.12
CA ALA A 47 3.13 18.44 17.82
C ALA A 47 3.83 19.55 17.02
N GLY A 48 5.00 19.27 16.44
CA GLY A 48 5.80 20.26 15.73
C GLY A 48 5.33 20.52 14.29
N TRP A 49 4.73 19.52 13.65
CA TRP A 49 4.36 19.57 12.23
C TRP A 49 2.95 18.99 12.00
N PRO A 50 1.89 19.67 12.49
CA PRO A 50 0.52 19.18 12.41
C PRO A 50 -0.02 19.04 10.98
N GLY A 51 0.65 19.63 9.97
CA GLY A 51 0.31 19.45 8.56
C GLY A 51 0.78 18.13 7.96
N THR A 52 1.58 17.34 8.69
CA THR A 52 1.97 15.99 8.26
C THR A 52 0.79 15.04 8.31
N PHE A 53 0.73 14.07 7.40
CA PHE A 53 -0.35 13.09 7.29
C PHE A 53 -1.76 13.70 7.10
N GLN A 54 -1.87 14.96 6.66
CA GLN A 54 -3.16 15.64 6.46
C GLN A 54 -4.07 14.91 5.45
N HIS A 55 -3.49 14.17 4.50
CA HIS A 55 -4.26 13.38 3.52
C HIS A 55 -4.44 11.91 3.92
N LEU A 56 -4.00 11.49 5.11
CA LEU A 56 -4.11 10.09 5.54
C LEU A 56 -5.56 9.60 5.65
N GLY A 57 -6.49 10.48 6.00
CA GLY A 57 -7.92 10.17 6.01
C GLY A 57 -8.46 9.73 4.65
N ILE A 58 -7.96 10.33 3.56
CA ILE A 58 -8.36 9.96 2.18
C ILE A 58 -7.92 8.52 1.87
N LEU A 59 -6.69 8.15 2.24
CA LEU A 59 -6.22 6.78 2.07
C LEU A 59 -7.03 5.80 2.92
N ALA A 60 -7.35 6.17 4.17
CA ALA A 60 -8.16 5.35 5.05
C ALA A 60 -9.56 5.08 4.44
N ASP A 61 -10.21 6.11 3.91
CA ASP A 61 -11.53 6.01 3.28
C ASP A 61 -11.50 5.12 2.03
N LEU A 62 -10.48 5.26 1.18
CA LEU A 62 -10.28 4.40 0.01
C LEU A 62 -10.11 2.93 0.41
N LEU A 63 -9.37 2.66 1.48
CA LEU A 63 -9.09 1.31 1.94
C LEU A 63 -10.28 0.62 2.61
N GLN A 64 -11.28 1.36 3.12
CA GLN A 64 -12.34 0.82 4.00
C GLN A 64 -13.02 -0.46 3.48
N LYS A 65 -13.16 -0.61 2.16
CA LYS A 65 -13.83 -1.73 1.50
C LYS A 65 -12.89 -2.87 1.06
N HIS A 66 -11.59 -2.75 1.32
CA HIS A 66 -10.57 -3.68 0.81
C HIS A 66 -9.75 -4.26 1.96
N SER A 67 -10.19 -5.39 2.52
CA SER A 67 -9.48 -6.10 3.59
C SER A 67 -8.28 -6.91 3.10
N ASN A 68 -8.18 -7.16 1.79
CA ASN A 68 -7.12 -7.95 1.17
C ASN A 68 -5.89 -7.14 0.73
N ILE A 69 -5.81 -5.86 1.12
CA ILE A 69 -4.71 -4.96 0.80
C ILE A 69 -3.81 -4.77 2.02
N ALA A 70 -2.50 -4.88 1.84
CA ALA A 70 -1.52 -4.40 2.80
C ALA A 70 -0.90 -3.07 2.33
N VAL A 71 -0.57 -2.20 3.27
CA VAL A 71 0.18 -0.95 3.05
C VAL A 71 1.57 -1.12 3.61
N VAL A 72 2.57 -1.10 2.73
CA VAL A 72 3.98 -1.24 3.07
C VAL A 72 4.67 0.10 2.86
N VAL A 73 5.32 0.63 3.90
CA VAL A 73 5.97 1.94 3.83
C VAL A 73 7.29 1.84 3.08
N SER A 74 7.42 2.58 1.98
CA SER A 74 8.65 2.77 1.20
C SER A 74 9.28 4.16 1.42
N SER A 75 8.79 4.91 2.39
CA SER A 75 9.24 6.28 2.71
C SER A 75 10.63 6.34 3.35
N SER A 76 11.38 7.41 3.09
CA SER A 76 12.67 7.69 3.74
C SER A 76 12.55 7.85 5.26
N TRP A 77 11.34 8.10 5.78
CA TRP A 77 11.08 8.23 7.22
C TRP A 77 11.46 6.98 8.01
N ARG A 78 11.41 5.79 7.39
CA ARG A 78 11.87 4.52 7.97
C ARG A 78 13.35 4.50 8.36
N ILE A 79 14.15 5.45 7.88
CA ILE A 79 15.56 5.59 8.25
C ILE A 79 15.69 5.96 9.73
N PHE A 80 14.70 6.69 10.26
CA PHE A 80 14.70 7.21 11.63
C PHE A 80 13.63 6.58 12.52
N LEU A 81 12.59 5.98 11.92
CA LEU A 81 11.45 5.40 12.63
C LEU A 81 11.37 3.90 12.40
N ASN A 82 11.14 3.14 13.47
CA ASN A 82 10.83 1.71 13.39
C ASN A 82 9.34 1.47 13.06
N ASP A 83 8.98 0.22 12.77
CA ASP A 83 7.61 -0.13 12.37
C ASP A 83 6.55 0.19 13.45
N ALA A 84 6.88 0.11 14.74
CA ALA A 84 5.93 0.49 15.79
C ALA A 84 5.64 2.00 15.76
N GLN A 85 6.69 2.82 15.60
CA GLN A 85 6.56 4.28 15.48
C GLN A 85 5.83 4.68 14.19
N LEU A 86 6.12 4.01 13.07
CA LEU A 86 5.40 4.22 11.81
C LEU A 86 3.93 3.83 11.92
N GLY A 87 3.63 2.71 12.59
CA GLY A 87 2.26 2.29 12.88
C GLY A 87 1.49 3.31 13.72
N GLU A 88 2.16 3.96 14.69
CA GLU A 88 1.59 5.04 15.49
C GLU A 88 1.25 6.28 14.66
N LEU A 89 2.12 6.65 13.72
CA LEU A 89 1.86 7.73 12.76
C LEU A 89 0.69 7.40 11.81
N LEU A 90 0.60 6.13 11.42
CA LEU A 90 -0.39 5.59 10.51
C LEU A 90 -1.66 5.06 11.20
N ALA A 91 -1.95 5.45 12.44
CA ALA A 91 -3.07 4.92 13.23
C ALA A 91 -4.42 4.82 12.49
N PRO A 92 -4.87 5.81 11.66
CA PRO A 92 -6.09 5.68 10.85
C PRO A 92 -6.12 4.49 9.89
N ILE A 93 -4.96 3.98 9.48
CA ILE A 93 -4.82 2.82 8.59
C ILE A 93 -4.10 1.64 9.24
N ALA A 94 -3.97 1.61 10.57
CA ALA A 94 -3.16 0.62 11.28
C ALA A 94 -3.51 -0.84 10.93
N ARG A 95 -4.80 -1.14 10.67
CA ARG A 95 -5.24 -2.50 10.29
C ARG A 95 -4.72 -2.98 8.93
N TRP A 96 -4.32 -2.07 8.04
CA TRP A 96 -3.74 -2.41 6.74
C TRP A 96 -2.21 -2.31 6.75
N TYR A 97 -1.61 -1.76 7.81
CA TYR A 97 -0.17 -1.53 7.83
C TYR A 97 0.60 -2.86 7.90
N GLY A 98 1.37 -3.13 6.85
CA GLY A 98 2.14 -4.37 6.65
C GLY A 98 3.63 -4.24 6.96
N GLY A 99 4.07 -3.14 7.59
CA GLY A 99 5.48 -2.87 7.90
C GLY A 99 6.14 -1.89 6.92
N SER A 100 7.47 -1.77 7.00
CA SER A 100 8.26 -0.91 6.13
C SER A 100 9.38 -1.65 5.40
N ILE A 101 9.84 -1.09 4.29
CA ILE A 101 10.89 -1.70 3.45
C ILE A 101 11.98 -0.73 3.05
N GLY A 102 13.17 -1.29 2.87
CA GLY A 102 14.34 -0.61 2.31
C GLY A 102 15.33 -0.17 3.38
N ASN A 103 16.58 -0.07 2.97
CA ASN A 103 17.73 0.35 3.80
C ASN A 103 18.28 1.65 3.18
N PRO A 104 18.81 2.62 3.97
CA PRO A 104 19.56 3.77 3.46
C PRO A 104 20.54 3.48 2.31
N GLN A 105 21.11 2.27 2.25
CA GLN A 105 22.10 1.87 1.24
C GLN A 105 21.50 1.30 -0.04
N ILE A 106 20.19 1.05 -0.09
CA ILE A 106 19.51 0.37 -1.19
C ILE A 106 18.47 1.33 -1.80
N GLY A 107 18.47 1.45 -3.13
CA GLY A 107 17.47 2.22 -3.87
C GLY A 107 16.04 1.75 -3.58
N ARG A 108 15.08 2.69 -3.61
CA ARG A 108 13.67 2.40 -3.33
C ARG A 108 13.11 1.37 -4.31
N ASP A 109 13.45 1.49 -5.59
CA ASP A 109 13.15 0.51 -6.64
C ASP A 109 13.67 -0.89 -6.31
N VAL A 110 14.94 -0.99 -5.92
CA VAL A 110 15.58 -2.27 -5.58
C VAL A 110 14.93 -2.90 -4.35
N ALA A 111 14.65 -2.10 -3.33
CA ALA A 111 14.00 -2.57 -2.11
C ALA A 111 12.58 -3.11 -2.38
N ILE A 112 11.79 -2.41 -3.19
CA ILE A 112 10.44 -2.85 -3.58
C ILE A 112 10.52 -4.16 -4.37
N ARG A 113 11.40 -4.25 -5.38
CA ARG A 113 11.55 -5.48 -6.19
C ARG A 113 11.97 -6.68 -5.37
N ALA A 114 12.96 -6.53 -4.49
CA ALA A 114 13.40 -7.60 -3.61
C ALA A 114 12.29 -8.06 -2.66
N TRP A 115 11.48 -7.13 -2.15
CA TRP A 115 10.35 -7.47 -1.29
C TRP A 115 9.25 -8.21 -2.07
N LEU A 116 8.92 -7.75 -3.28
CA LEU A 116 7.94 -8.41 -4.15
C LEU A 116 8.36 -9.85 -4.48
N GLU A 117 9.64 -10.05 -4.84
CA GLU A 117 10.21 -11.37 -5.13
C GLU A 117 10.15 -12.29 -3.91
N LEU A 118 10.59 -11.81 -2.75
CA LEU A 118 10.60 -12.58 -1.50
C LEU A 118 9.19 -13.04 -1.07
N ASN A 119 8.18 -12.20 -1.31
CA ASN A 119 6.80 -12.46 -0.88
C ASN A 119 5.91 -13.02 -2.01
N ALA A 120 6.46 -13.25 -3.21
CA ALA A 120 5.73 -13.71 -4.39
C ALA A 120 4.46 -12.85 -4.70
N ILE A 121 4.53 -11.54 -4.43
CA ILE A 121 3.43 -10.60 -4.69
C ILE A 121 3.57 -10.07 -6.12
N THR A 122 2.47 -10.14 -6.88
CA THR A 122 2.41 -9.63 -8.26
C THR A 122 1.40 -8.51 -8.44
N ASP A 123 0.39 -8.40 -7.57
CA ASP A 123 -0.60 -7.33 -7.58
C ASP A 123 -0.21 -6.23 -6.59
N TYR A 124 0.38 -5.15 -7.12
CA TYR A 124 0.85 -4.03 -6.31
C TYR A 124 0.70 -2.70 -7.01
N VAL A 125 0.70 -1.63 -6.23
CA VAL A 125 0.75 -0.25 -6.69
C VAL A 125 1.77 0.52 -5.85
N VAL A 126 2.42 1.51 -6.46
CA VAL A 126 3.36 2.41 -5.75
C VAL A 126 2.80 3.83 -5.77
N LEU A 127 2.70 4.46 -4.60
CA LEU A 127 2.37 5.88 -4.46
C LEU A 127 3.63 6.65 -4.05
N ASP A 128 4.10 7.53 -4.93
CA ASP A 128 5.36 8.25 -4.74
C ASP A 128 5.38 9.54 -5.57
N ASP A 129 6.12 10.55 -5.14
CA ASP A 129 6.23 11.83 -5.85
C ASP A 129 7.56 11.99 -6.60
N LYS A 130 8.54 11.09 -6.40
CA LYS A 130 9.89 11.23 -6.97
C LYS A 130 10.13 10.21 -8.09
N PRO A 131 10.01 10.61 -9.37
CA PRO A 131 10.23 9.68 -10.49
C PRO A 131 11.68 9.16 -10.55
N LYS A 132 12.65 9.92 -10.03
CA LYS A 132 14.07 9.53 -9.98
C LYS A 132 14.35 8.25 -9.17
N PHE A 133 13.45 7.86 -8.27
CA PHE A 133 13.60 6.63 -7.49
C PHE A 133 13.13 5.38 -8.24
N PHE A 134 12.59 5.54 -9.45
CA PHE A 134 12.05 4.47 -10.28
C PHE A 134 12.67 4.52 -11.69
N PRO A 135 14.00 4.32 -11.79
CA PRO A 135 14.69 4.39 -13.08
C PRO A 135 14.31 3.23 -14.00
N GLY A 136 14.53 3.43 -15.31
CA GLY A 136 14.33 2.42 -16.35
C GLY A 136 13.66 2.99 -17.60
N PRO A 137 13.54 2.20 -18.68
CA PRO A 137 12.75 2.59 -19.85
C PRO A 137 11.28 2.83 -19.50
N PRO A 138 10.53 3.58 -20.33
CA PRO A 138 9.09 3.76 -20.15
C PRO A 138 8.38 2.42 -19.92
N GLY A 139 7.52 2.36 -18.90
CA GLY A 139 6.82 1.13 -18.52
C GLY A 139 7.56 0.20 -17.55
N SER A 140 8.76 0.56 -17.07
CA SER A 140 9.47 -0.24 -16.04
C SER A 140 8.75 -0.34 -14.70
N TRP A 141 7.84 0.61 -14.46
CA TRP A 141 6.99 0.73 -13.27
C TRP A 141 5.55 1.03 -13.70
N PRO A 142 4.85 0.04 -14.28
CA PRO A 142 3.53 0.25 -14.88
C PRO A 142 2.44 0.53 -13.83
N THR A 143 2.70 0.18 -12.57
CA THR A 143 1.80 0.39 -11.43
C THR A 143 2.27 1.52 -10.51
N LEU A 144 3.22 2.36 -10.97
CA LEU A 144 3.58 3.59 -10.26
C LEU A 144 2.53 4.67 -10.53
N ILE A 145 1.87 5.13 -9.49
CA ILE A 145 1.06 6.34 -9.50
C ILE A 145 1.96 7.47 -9.00
N LEU A 146 2.50 8.23 -9.96
CA LEU A 146 3.27 9.42 -9.64
C LEU A 146 2.35 10.52 -9.12
N CYS A 147 2.58 10.94 -7.88
CA CYS A 147 1.88 12.02 -7.21
C CYS A 147 2.55 13.36 -7.51
N GLU A 148 1.74 14.40 -7.73
CA GLU A 148 2.25 15.77 -7.69
C GLU A 148 2.57 16.12 -6.23
N SER A 149 3.79 16.57 -5.95
CA SER A 149 4.31 16.71 -4.59
C SER A 149 3.46 17.62 -3.70
N GLU A 150 2.72 18.57 -4.27
CA GLU A 150 1.95 19.53 -3.48
C GLU A 150 0.53 19.07 -3.14
N THR A 151 -0.04 18.16 -3.92
CA THR A 151 -1.40 17.67 -3.75
C THR A 151 -1.44 16.22 -3.28
N GLY A 152 -0.48 15.39 -3.69
CA GLY A 152 -0.40 14.00 -3.28
C GLY A 152 -1.67 13.22 -3.58
N ILE A 153 -2.12 12.40 -2.63
CA ILE A 153 -3.37 11.63 -2.74
C ILE A 153 -4.65 12.49 -2.66
N SER A 154 -4.55 13.78 -2.33
CA SER A 154 -5.71 14.67 -2.43
C SER A 154 -6.15 14.92 -3.88
N ASP A 155 -5.25 14.71 -4.85
CA ASP A 155 -5.58 14.81 -6.27
C ASP A 155 -6.58 13.71 -6.68
N ILE A 156 -7.72 14.14 -7.23
CA ILE A 156 -8.79 13.22 -7.66
C ILE A 156 -8.31 12.24 -8.73
N SER A 157 -7.36 12.64 -9.59
CA SER A 157 -6.78 11.74 -10.60
C SER A 157 -5.92 10.64 -9.97
N VAL A 158 -5.19 10.94 -8.88
CA VAL A 158 -4.43 9.95 -8.10
C VAL A 158 -5.39 8.98 -7.42
N GLN A 159 -6.46 9.50 -6.79
CA GLN A 159 -7.49 8.67 -6.18
C GLN A 159 -8.19 7.78 -7.22
N GLN A 160 -8.44 8.29 -8.42
CA GLN A 160 -9.09 7.52 -9.48
C GLN A 160 -8.21 6.36 -9.93
N LYS A 161 -6.92 6.60 -10.23
CA LYS A 161 -5.97 5.54 -10.57
C LYS A 161 -5.86 4.50 -9.47
N LEU A 162 -5.86 4.93 -8.21
CA LEU A 162 -5.82 4.02 -7.07
C LEU A 162 -7.11 3.20 -6.95
N ARG A 163 -8.28 3.82 -7.13
CA ARG A 163 -9.58 3.11 -7.19
C ARG A 163 -9.64 2.11 -8.34
N ASP A 164 -9.17 2.49 -9.52
CA ASP A 164 -9.13 1.62 -10.70
C ASP A 164 -8.31 0.38 -10.37
N TRP A 165 -7.09 0.56 -9.83
CA TRP A 165 -6.28 -0.55 -9.36
C TRP A 165 -7.02 -1.38 -8.31
N MET A 166 -7.56 -0.77 -7.25
CA MET A 166 -8.29 -1.47 -6.18
C MET A 166 -9.49 -2.29 -6.67
N ASN A 167 -10.13 -1.90 -7.78
CA ASN A 167 -11.33 -2.57 -8.29
C ASN A 167 -11.06 -3.63 -9.36
N LEU A 168 -9.86 -3.69 -9.95
CA LEU A 168 -9.51 -4.65 -11.02
C LEU A 168 -9.82 -6.13 -10.68
N HIS A 169 -9.89 -6.49 -9.40
CA HIS A 169 -10.10 -7.86 -8.94
C HIS A 169 -11.35 -8.05 -8.04
N THR A 170 -12.16 -7.01 -7.83
CA THR A 170 -13.42 -7.14 -7.06
C THR A 170 -14.51 -7.84 -7.89
N ASP A 171 -14.45 -7.70 -9.22
CA ASP A 171 -15.49 -8.20 -10.14
C ASP A 171 -15.38 -9.72 -10.42
N SER A 172 -14.22 -10.34 -10.16
CA SER A 172 -14.03 -11.78 -10.41
C SER A 172 -14.61 -12.67 -9.31
N MET A 173 -14.83 -12.16 -8.09
CA MET A 173 -15.49 -12.92 -7.02
C MET A 173 -17.02 -12.78 -7.04
N SER A 174 -17.56 -11.69 -7.58
CA SER A 174 -19.03 -11.52 -7.67
C SER A 174 -19.67 -12.49 -8.66
N THR A 175 -18.98 -12.84 -9.75
CA THR A 175 -19.49 -13.71 -10.81
C THR A 175 -19.32 -15.20 -10.50
N ALA A 176 -18.33 -15.57 -9.68
CA ALA A 176 -18.12 -16.95 -9.25
C ALA A 176 -19.27 -17.48 -8.37
N THR A 177 -19.78 -16.65 -7.44
CA THR A 177 -20.87 -17.07 -6.54
C THR A 177 -22.21 -17.30 -7.25
N GLU A 178 -22.52 -16.60 -8.33
CA GLU A 178 -23.77 -16.84 -9.09
C GLU A 178 -23.68 -18.09 -9.98
N GLY A 179 -22.50 -18.40 -10.50
CA GLY A 179 -22.27 -19.62 -11.31
C GLY A 179 -22.31 -20.90 -10.48
N GLU A 180 -21.72 -20.90 -9.29
CA GLU A 180 -21.66 -22.07 -8.41
C GLU A 180 -23.00 -22.38 -7.74
N LEU A 181 -23.82 -21.36 -7.41
CA LEU A 181 -25.17 -21.56 -6.90
C LEU A 181 -26.14 -22.13 -7.95
N ARG A 182 -25.93 -21.86 -9.25
CA ARG A 182 -26.74 -22.45 -10.34
C ARG A 182 -26.42 -23.92 -10.60
N LEU A 183 -25.19 -24.36 -10.33
CA LEU A 183 -24.76 -25.75 -10.57
C LEU A 183 -25.19 -26.72 -9.47
N LEU A 184 -25.50 -26.23 -8.26
CA LEU A 184 -25.96 -27.06 -7.13
C LEU A 184 -27.50 -27.27 -7.09
N GLY A 185 -28.25 -26.70 -8.04
CA GLY A 185 -29.72 -26.72 -8.06
C GLY A 185 -30.38 -27.68 -9.06
N GLN A 186 -29.61 -28.48 -9.81
CA GLN A 186 -30.16 -29.40 -10.81
C GLN A 186 -29.95 -30.87 -10.38
N GLU A 187 -30.87 -31.39 -9.57
CA GLU A 187 -31.01 -32.84 -9.40
C GLU A 187 -31.56 -33.46 -10.70
N PRO A 188 -30.96 -34.53 -11.24
CA PRO A 188 -31.50 -35.23 -12.40
C PRO A 188 -32.77 -36.01 -12.01
N GLN A 189 -33.89 -35.62 -12.62
CA GLN A 189 -35.16 -36.30 -12.50
C GLN A 189 -35.02 -37.74 -13.03
N ARG A 190 -35.12 -38.73 -12.14
CA ARG A 190 -35.13 -40.16 -12.48
C ARG A 190 -36.31 -40.44 -13.40
N ALA A 191 -36.03 -41.00 -14.58
CA ALA A 191 -37.03 -41.59 -15.45
C ALA A 191 -37.61 -42.86 -14.80
N GLU A 192 -38.93 -42.93 -14.67
CA GLU A 192 -39.62 -44.16 -14.31
C GLU A 192 -39.78 -45.07 -15.54
N PRO A 193 -39.62 -46.40 -15.40
CA PRO A 193 -39.85 -47.32 -16.49
C PRO A 193 -41.34 -47.67 -16.66
N VAL A 194 -41.67 -47.94 -17.92
CA VAL A 194 -42.99 -48.25 -18.52
C VAL A 194 -43.68 -49.47 -17.91
#